data_AF-A0A1F3M5W4-F1
#
_entry.id   AF-A0A1F3M5W4-F1
#
_cell.length_a   1.000
_cell.length_b   1.000
_cell.length_c   1.000
_cell.angle_alpha   90.00
_cell.angle_beta   90.00
_cell.angle_gamma   90.00
#
_symmetry.space_group_name_H-M   'P 1'
#
loop_
_entity.id
_entity.type
_entity.pdbx_description
1 polymer ?
#
loop_
_entity_poly.entity_id
_entity_poly.type
_entity_poly.pdbx_seq_one_letter_code
_entity_poly.pdbx_strand_id
1 'polypeptide(L)'
;MNKIFPVVAFVLLQISYLVAQNTDIKSPSRSSFCNDSKIVFDNSAIEAIYLHPKDVLSNVDSFWTNNTAFSLTKKWHAQNNIEIPYERWKKSIRKLSKLSSNDITQQIAFVNAKKIIESNNTFNEKAIPHICSFLPKSTPQIHTNIYLLTGTVPYAFAIPNDIVMDVASPNFNRDPVRILNILVHEVFHVGDAYVIIHRTEFELENEMLDYMIDYLLSEGLANYVSYTAQDIYPNHKFDDYLMLENEKSVKKHLANVNSLFSKAGSVPQKKMTEMSWEIGVQKRAYYVAGAFMVKTIDEKLGRDSLINAICVGPKKVIHIYNSLVTDDMKIMEFKLPEKISSYQKMRIALVQKDYQEFNIQKEELLQNKANEIDYLESRINEYAYYLMNYEKNDALELYKLNVELFPNSANAHYRLGDAYLKTDNKEMAIESFEHCLELKPDSQRAKEILLRLSK
;
A
#
# COMPACT_ATOMS: atom_id res chain seq x y z
N MET A 1 -24.59 -3.76 -16.12
CA MET A 1 -23.87 -2.48 -16.28
C MET A 1 -22.57 -2.58 -15.48
N ASN A 2 -21.46 -2.81 -16.19
CA ASN A 2 -20.15 -3.13 -15.61
C ASN A 2 -19.54 -1.89 -14.96
N LYS A 3 -19.44 -1.86 -13.63
CA LYS A 3 -18.65 -0.86 -12.91
C LYS A 3 -17.17 -1.20 -13.09
N ILE A 4 -16.50 -0.40 -13.90
CA ILE A 4 -15.04 -0.40 -14.07
C ILE A 4 -14.45 0.25 -12.80
N PHE A 5 -13.56 -0.49 -12.13
CA PHE A 5 -12.86 -0.06 -10.92
C PHE A 5 -11.83 1.03 -11.25
N PRO A 6 -11.83 2.19 -10.56
CA PRO A 6 -10.67 3.07 -10.53
C PRO A 6 -9.64 2.53 -9.53
N VAL A 7 -8.39 2.50 -9.98
CA VAL A 7 -7.29 1.65 -9.49
C VAL A 7 -6.43 2.28 -8.40
N VAL A 8 -6.67 3.55 -8.06
CA VAL A 8 -5.73 4.38 -7.26
C VAL A 8 -5.95 4.24 -5.73
N ALA A 9 -6.81 3.33 -5.28
CA ALA A 9 -7.24 3.25 -3.87
C ALA A 9 -6.98 1.91 -3.16
N PHE A 10 -6.32 1.00 -3.87
CA PHE A 10 -6.12 -0.36 -3.39
C PHE A 10 -4.74 -0.57 -2.73
N VAL A 11 -3.86 0.44 -2.76
CA VAL A 11 -2.50 0.30 -2.22
C VAL A 11 -2.51 0.11 -0.71
N LEU A 12 -3.38 0.78 0.04
CA LEU A 12 -3.49 0.56 1.49
C LEU A 12 -4.23 -0.75 1.87
N LEU A 13 -5.17 -1.24 1.05
CA LEU A 13 -5.99 -2.43 1.34
C LEU A 13 -5.31 -3.77 0.95
N GLN A 14 -4.29 -3.74 0.09
CA GLN A 14 -3.55 -4.94 -0.32
C GLN A 14 -2.27 -5.18 0.46
N ILE A 15 -1.80 -4.19 1.21
CA ILE A 15 -0.67 -4.37 2.12
C ILE A 15 -1.01 -5.40 3.21
N SER A 16 -2.28 -5.81 3.42
CA SER A 16 -2.61 -6.88 4.38
C SER A 16 -2.41 -8.33 3.88
N TYR A 17 -2.09 -8.61 2.60
CA TYR A 17 -2.21 -9.98 2.05
C TYR A 17 -1.10 -10.41 1.04
N LEU A 18 -0.24 -11.36 1.49
CA LEU A 18 0.58 -12.39 0.78
C LEU A 18 2.00 -12.12 0.18
N VAL A 19 2.98 -12.65 0.91
CA VAL A 19 4.07 -13.66 0.65
C VAL A 19 4.81 -13.85 -0.71
N ALA A 20 6.15 -13.75 -0.57
CA ALA A 20 7.36 -14.39 -1.19
C ALA A 20 7.46 -14.51 -2.74
N GLN A 21 8.57 -14.15 -3.42
CA GLN A 21 10.01 -14.36 -3.18
C GLN A 21 10.86 -13.44 -4.08
N ASN A 22 12.02 -12.96 -3.61
CA ASN A 22 13.38 -13.18 -4.14
C ASN A 22 14.42 -12.30 -3.41
N THR A 23 15.59 -12.89 -3.16
CA THR A 23 16.69 -12.39 -2.33
C THR A 23 17.82 -11.77 -3.15
N ASP A 24 18.41 -10.69 -2.66
CA ASP A 24 19.87 -10.53 -2.46
C ASP A 24 20.17 -9.15 -1.87
N ILE A 25 20.47 -9.08 -0.56
CA ILE A 25 21.03 -7.86 0.05
C ILE A 25 22.25 -8.25 0.89
N LYS A 26 23.43 -7.90 0.36
CA LYS A 26 24.69 -7.87 1.11
C LYS A 26 24.68 -6.73 2.13
N SER A 27 25.37 -6.94 3.25
CA SER A 27 25.51 -6.02 4.39
C SER A 27 25.80 -4.56 3.99
N PRO A 28 25.17 -3.56 4.64
CA PRO A 28 25.29 -2.17 4.23
C PRO A 28 26.59 -1.53 4.77
N SER A 29 27.36 -0.95 3.86
CA SER A 29 28.39 0.05 4.18
C SER A 29 27.95 1.41 3.61
N ARG A 30 27.87 2.42 4.49
CA ARG A 30 27.21 3.75 4.35
C ARG A 30 25.69 3.68 4.45
N SER A 31 25.10 4.39 5.42
CA SER A 31 23.66 4.52 5.57
C SER A 31 23.09 5.22 4.33
N SER A 32 22.54 4.44 3.42
CA SER A 32 21.79 4.92 2.29
C SER A 32 20.38 5.30 2.75
N PHE A 33 19.95 6.50 2.40
CA PHE A 33 18.63 7.03 2.79
C PHE A 33 17.71 7.11 1.58
N CYS A 34 16.47 7.57 1.75
CA CYS A 34 15.47 7.65 0.68
C CYS A 34 16.02 8.24 -0.64
N ASN A 35 16.90 9.25 -0.63
CA ASN A 35 17.46 9.81 -1.87
C ASN A 35 18.36 8.85 -2.67
N ASP A 36 18.88 7.81 -2.02
CA ASP A 36 19.66 6.75 -2.66
C ASP A 36 18.77 5.61 -3.20
N SER A 37 17.44 5.76 -3.16
CA SER A 37 16.49 4.77 -3.67
C SER A 37 16.68 4.54 -5.16
N LYS A 38 16.44 3.30 -5.58
CA LYS A 38 16.48 2.94 -6.99
C LYS A 38 15.23 2.16 -7.36
N ILE A 39 14.46 2.75 -8.26
CA ILE A 39 13.28 2.14 -8.85
C ILE A 39 13.68 1.39 -10.12
N VAL A 40 13.22 0.15 -10.22
CA VAL A 40 13.50 -0.72 -11.37
C VAL A 40 12.22 -0.91 -12.15
N PHE A 41 12.26 -0.62 -13.45
CA PHE A 41 11.17 -0.90 -14.35
C PHE A 41 11.43 -2.20 -15.12
N ASP A 42 10.45 -3.10 -15.13
CA ASP A 42 10.48 -4.37 -15.83
C ASP A 42 9.39 -4.38 -16.92
N ASN A 43 9.81 -4.47 -18.18
CA ASN A 43 8.93 -4.58 -19.35
C ASN A 43 8.96 -5.98 -20.00
N SER A 44 9.51 -6.98 -19.33
CA SER A 44 9.69 -8.35 -19.88
C SER A 44 8.38 -8.97 -20.34
N ALA A 45 7.29 -8.69 -19.63
CA ALA A 45 5.94 -9.14 -19.98
C ALA A 45 5.45 -8.54 -21.30
N ILE A 46 5.71 -7.24 -21.51
CA ILE A 46 5.38 -6.54 -22.76
C ILE A 46 6.23 -7.09 -23.90
N GLU A 47 7.54 -7.24 -23.72
CA GLU A 47 8.42 -7.77 -24.76
C GLU A 47 8.01 -9.19 -25.18
N ALA A 48 7.74 -10.08 -24.22
CA ALA A 48 7.27 -11.44 -24.52
C ALA A 48 5.96 -11.44 -25.32
N ILE A 49 4.97 -10.63 -24.91
CA ILE A 49 3.66 -10.58 -25.56
C ILE A 49 3.74 -9.98 -26.96
N TYR A 50 4.50 -8.90 -27.14
CA TYR A 50 4.48 -8.14 -28.39
C TYR A 50 5.53 -8.63 -29.39
N LEU A 51 6.70 -9.09 -28.95
CA LEU A 51 7.76 -9.57 -29.83
C LEU A 51 7.66 -11.08 -30.09
N HIS A 52 7.15 -11.84 -29.12
CA HIS A 52 7.06 -13.30 -29.16
C HIS A 52 5.65 -13.87 -28.89
N PRO A 53 4.56 -13.32 -29.48
CA PRO A 53 3.19 -13.72 -29.13
C PRO A 53 2.88 -15.20 -29.41
N LYS A 54 3.55 -15.82 -30.39
CA LYS A 54 3.36 -17.25 -30.71
C LYS A 54 3.93 -18.16 -29.62
N ASP A 55 5.04 -17.77 -29.02
CA ASP A 55 5.70 -18.52 -27.94
C ASP A 55 4.88 -18.42 -26.65
N VAL A 56 4.34 -17.24 -26.37
CA VAL A 56 3.38 -17.04 -25.27
C VAL A 56 2.13 -17.91 -25.43
N LEU A 57 1.61 -18.03 -26.67
CA LEU A 57 0.41 -18.83 -26.95
C LEU A 57 0.66 -20.34 -26.91
N SER A 58 1.87 -20.81 -27.18
CA SER A 58 2.20 -22.24 -27.15
C SER A 58 2.30 -22.79 -25.73
N ASN A 59 2.59 -21.94 -24.73
CA ASN A 59 2.70 -22.35 -23.33
C ASN A 59 2.17 -21.29 -22.36
N VAL A 60 0.86 -21.06 -22.40
CA VAL A 60 0.16 -20.02 -21.61
C VAL A 60 0.34 -20.22 -20.10
N ASP A 61 0.20 -21.45 -19.61
CA ASP A 61 0.29 -21.72 -18.17
C ASP A 61 1.69 -21.48 -17.62
N SER A 62 2.72 -21.86 -18.39
CA SER A 62 4.12 -21.55 -18.07
C SER A 62 4.35 -20.04 -18.05
N PHE A 63 3.87 -19.30 -19.06
CA PHE A 63 4.01 -17.84 -19.10
C PHE A 63 3.37 -17.16 -17.88
N TRP A 64 2.13 -17.52 -17.55
CA TRP A 64 1.41 -16.96 -16.39
C TRP A 64 1.99 -17.34 -15.03
N THR A 65 2.86 -18.35 -14.99
CA THR A 65 3.50 -18.82 -13.76
C THR A 65 4.91 -18.25 -13.60
N ASN A 66 5.66 -18.15 -14.70
CA ASN A 66 7.09 -17.84 -14.70
C ASN A 66 7.41 -16.37 -15.03
N ASN A 67 6.55 -15.67 -15.77
CA ASN A 67 6.71 -14.22 -15.94
C ASN A 67 6.26 -13.51 -14.65
N THR A 68 7.14 -12.72 -14.04
CA THR A 68 6.90 -12.10 -12.73
C THR A 68 5.61 -11.29 -12.69
N ALA A 69 5.41 -10.37 -13.66
CA ALA A 69 4.22 -9.51 -13.70
C ALA A 69 2.91 -10.32 -13.75
N PHE A 70 2.87 -11.37 -14.58
CA PHE A 70 1.71 -12.24 -14.70
C PHE A 70 1.55 -13.21 -13.53
N SER A 71 2.64 -13.69 -12.94
CA SER A 71 2.62 -14.53 -11.74
C SER A 71 2.05 -13.75 -10.55
N LEU A 72 2.47 -12.50 -10.38
CA LEU A 72 1.90 -11.58 -9.39
C LEU A 72 0.41 -11.31 -9.66
N THR A 73 0.04 -11.09 -10.92
CA THR A 73 -1.37 -10.91 -11.30
C THR A 73 -2.21 -12.16 -11.03
N LYS A 74 -1.66 -13.36 -11.27
CA LYS A 74 -2.30 -14.64 -10.95
C LYS A 74 -2.52 -14.80 -9.45
N LYS A 75 -1.52 -14.46 -8.64
CA LYS A 75 -1.63 -14.43 -7.17
C LYS A 75 -2.73 -13.46 -6.74
N TRP A 76 -2.75 -12.24 -7.28
CA TRP A 76 -3.77 -11.24 -6.98
C TRP A 76 -5.19 -11.76 -7.24
N HIS A 77 -5.42 -12.40 -8.39
CA HIS A 77 -6.70 -12.99 -8.76
C HIS A 77 -7.15 -14.08 -7.78
N ALA A 78 -6.24 -14.99 -7.43
CA ALA A 78 -6.53 -16.06 -6.47
C ALA A 78 -6.88 -15.50 -5.08
N GLN A 79 -6.21 -14.44 -4.65
CA GLN A 79 -6.45 -13.80 -3.35
C GLN A 79 -7.79 -13.09 -3.26
N ASN A 80 -8.23 -12.49 -4.36
CA ASN A 80 -9.50 -11.76 -4.43
C ASN A 80 -10.68 -12.63 -4.87
N ASN A 81 -10.45 -13.93 -5.09
CA ASN A 81 -11.44 -14.87 -5.61
C ASN A 81 -12.09 -14.37 -6.92
N ILE A 82 -11.26 -13.82 -7.82
CA ILE A 82 -11.69 -13.32 -9.13
C ILE A 82 -11.10 -14.23 -10.20
N GLU A 83 -11.95 -14.76 -11.07
CA GLU A 83 -11.50 -15.60 -12.19
C GLU A 83 -10.69 -14.80 -13.22
N ILE A 84 -9.59 -15.39 -13.69
CA ILE A 84 -8.78 -14.82 -14.77
C ILE A 84 -9.49 -15.06 -16.10
N PRO A 85 -9.77 -14.02 -16.91
CA PRO A 85 -10.46 -14.17 -18.19
C PRO A 85 -9.52 -14.70 -19.30
N TYR A 86 -8.97 -15.91 -19.13
CA TYR A 86 -7.94 -16.50 -19.99
C TYR A 86 -8.32 -16.53 -21.47
N GLU A 87 -9.55 -16.90 -21.84
CA GLU A 87 -9.94 -16.95 -23.26
C GLU A 87 -9.98 -15.57 -23.91
N ARG A 88 -10.46 -14.56 -23.18
CA ARG A 88 -10.46 -13.17 -23.65
C ARG A 88 -9.03 -12.68 -23.87
N TRP A 89 -8.14 -12.98 -22.92
CA TRP A 89 -6.72 -12.64 -23.01
C TRP A 89 -6.02 -13.39 -24.17
N LYS A 90 -6.20 -14.71 -24.29
CA LYS A 90 -5.65 -15.48 -25.42
C LYS A 90 -6.15 -14.95 -26.77
N LYS A 91 -7.41 -14.51 -26.86
CA LYS A 91 -7.95 -13.88 -28.07
C LYS A 91 -7.26 -12.56 -28.42
N SER A 92 -6.84 -11.74 -27.45
CA SER A 92 -6.06 -10.53 -27.76
C SER A 92 -4.65 -10.90 -28.24
N ILE A 93 -3.98 -11.88 -27.62
CA ILE A 93 -2.63 -12.30 -28.06
C ILE A 93 -2.66 -12.92 -29.46
N ARG A 94 -3.67 -13.73 -29.80
CA ARG A 94 -3.86 -14.27 -31.17
C ARG A 94 -4.11 -13.20 -32.23
N LYS A 95 -4.61 -12.01 -31.84
CA LYS A 95 -4.72 -10.87 -32.76
C LYS A 95 -3.35 -10.24 -32.98
N LEU A 96 -2.57 -10.05 -31.90
CA LEU A 96 -1.21 -9.55 -31.97
C LEU A 96 -0.31 -10.46 -32.82
N SER A 97 -0.44 -11.77 -32.70
CA SER A 97 0.38 -12.74 -33.45
C SER A 97 0.19 -12.72 -34.97
N LYS A 98 -0.79 -11.98 -35.48
CA LYS A 98 -1.10 -11.80 -36.91
C LYS A 98 -0.61 -10.46 -37.46
N LEU A 99 -0.16 -9.56 -36.59
CA LEU A 99 0.34 -8.25 -36.97
C LEU A 99 1.75 -8.34 -37.55
N SER A 100 2.09 -7.39 -38.42
CA SER A 100 3.49 -7.21 -38.84
C SER A 100 4.33 -6.62 -37.70
N SER A 101 5.65 -6.76 -37.77
CA SER A 101 6.54 -6.15 -36.78
C SER A 101 6.37 -4.63 -36.69
N ASN A 102 6.06 -3.96 -37.81
CA ASN A 102 5.78 -2.52 -37.82
C ASN A 102 4.47 -2.17 -37.11
N ASP A 103 3.42 -2.99 -37.29
CA ASP A 103 2.14 -2.74 -36.61
C ASP A 103 2.22 -3.04 -35.10
N ILE A 104 3.10 -3.97 -34.70
CA ILE A 104 3.39 -4.31 -33.30
C ILE A 104 4.03 -3.11 -32.57
N THR A 105 5.03 -2.47 -33.18
CA THR A 105 5.73 -1.33 -32.55
C THR A 105 4.85 -0.09 -32.41
N GLN A 106 3.73 -0.04 -33.14
CA GLN A 106 2.72 1.01 -33.03
C GLN A 106 1.61 0.70 -32.01
N GLN A 107 1.59 -0.51 -31.43
CA GLN A 107 0.59 -0.85 -30.42
C GLN A 107 0.80 -0.01 -29.15
N ILE A 108 -0.31 0.51 -28.62
CA ILE A 108 -0.31 1.44 -27.48
C ILE A 108 0.50 0.90 -26.30
N ALA A 109 0.31 -0.35 -25.90
CA ALA A 109 1.03 -0.90 -24.75
C ALA A 109 2.55 -0.93 -24.98
N PHE A 110 2.97 -1.29 -26.20
CA PHE A 110 4.38 -1.35 -26.57
C PHE A 110 5.02 0.04 -26.60
N VAL A 111 4.34 1.02 -27.21
CA VAL A 111 4.77 2.42 -27.23
C VAL A 111 4.87 3.00 -25.81
N ASN A 112 3.87 2.73 -24.98
CA ASN A 112 3.84 3.24 -23.61
C ASN A 112 4.93 2.62 -22.75
N ALA A 113 5.10 1.30 -22.81
CA ALA A 113 6.17 0.61 -22.09
C ALA A 113 7.55 1.16 -22.48
N LYS A 114 7.82 1.33 -23.78
CA LYS A 114 9.07 1.90 -24.26
C LYS A 114 9.33 3.30 -23.69
N LYS A 115 8.34 4.20 -23.76
CA LYS A 115 8.44 5.56 -23.22
C LYS A 115 8.64 5.59 -21.70
N ILE A 116 8.01 4.68 -20.97
CA ILE A 116 8.19 4.55 -19.52
C ILE A 116 9.61 4.09 -19.21
N ILE A 117 10.13 3.07 -19.90
CA ILE A 117 11.51 2.59 -19.74
C ILE A 117 12.53 3.67 -20.10
N GLU A 118 12.30 4.44 -21.17
CA GLU A 118 13.13 5.59 -21.54
C GLU A 118 13.16 6.68 -20.45
N SER A 119 12.10 6.77 -19.63
CA SER A 119 12.01 7.71 -18.51
C SER A 119 12.71 7.21 -17.23
N ASN A 120 13.23 5.98 -17.20
CA ASN A 120 13.81 5.36 -16.00
C ASN A 120 14.85 6.25 -15.29
N ASN A 121 15.78 6.85 -16.04
CA ASN A 121 16.78 7.76 -15.48
C ASN A 121 16.13 9.03 -14.91
N THR A 122 15.17 9.62 -15.64
CA THR A 122 14.45 10.82 -15.16
C THR A 122 13.66 10.52 -13.89
N PHE A 123 13.02 9.35 -13.81
CA PHE A 123 12.26 8.95 -12.63
C PHE A 123 13.19 8.83 -11.41
N ASN A 124 14.31 8.12 -11.55
CA ASN A 124 15.27 7.95 -10.46
C ASN A 124 16.00 9.26 -10.08
N GLU A 125 16.36 10.10 -11.05
CA GLU A 125 17.14 11.33 -10.80
C GLU A 125 16.29 12.53 -10.37
N LYS A 126 15.00 12.55 -10.70
CA LYS A 126 14.10 13.69 -10.39
C LYS A 126 12.91 13.29 -9.54
N ALA A 127 12.18 12.25 -9.92
CA ALA A 127 10.95 11.88 -9.21
C ALA A 127 11.24 11.32 -7.82
N ILE A 128 12.31 10.54 -7.65
CA ILE A 128 12.69 10.00 -6.34
C ILE A 128 13.11 11.10 -5.35
N PRO A 129 14.02 12.03 -5.67
CA PRO A 129 14.30 13.16 -4.79
C PRO A 129 13.06 13.99 -4.47
N HIS A 130 12.15 14.17 -5.44
CA HIS A 130 10.85 14.81 -5.21
C HIS A 130 10.01 14.06 -4.19
N ILE A 131 9.81 12.74 -4.35
CA ILE A 131 9.08 11.88 -3.39
C ILE A 131 9.71 11.98 -2.00
N CYS A 132 11.03 11.81 -1.92
CA CYS A 132 11.77 11.83 -0.65
C CYS A 132 11.73 13.19 0.05
N SER A 133 11.49 14.29 -0.68
CA SER A 133 11.30 15.63 -0.09
C SER A 133 10.02 15.77 0.75
N PHE A 134 9.12 14.79 0.71
CA PHE A 134 7.92 14.71 1.55
C PHE A 134 8.06 13.71 2.70
N LEU A 135 9.20 13.03 2.80
CA LEU A 135 9.43 11.98 3.77
C LEU A 135 10.49 12.43 4.80
N PRO A 136 10.45 11.90 6.03
CA PRO A 136 11.46 12.16 7.04
C PRO A 136 12.86 11.79 6.53
N LYS A 137 13.89 12.54 6.94
CA LYS A 137 15.29 12.26 6.54
C LYS A 137 15.79 10.87 6.97
N SER A 138 15.18 10.30 8.01
CA SER A 138 15.47 8.94 8.50
C SER A 138 14.85 7.84 7.65
N THR A 139 14.02 8.17 6.65
CA THR A 139 13.37 7.18 5.80
C THR A 139 14.43 6.38 5.04
N PRO A 140 14.41 5.04 5.12
CA PRO A 140 15.35 4.19 4.40
C PRO A 140 15.11 4.26 2.89
N GLN A 141 15.97 3.57 2.13
CA GLN A 141 15.76 3.41 0.70
C GLN A 141 14.41 2.75 0.41
N ILE A 142 13.71 3.31 -0.57
CA ILE A 142 12.55 2.74 -1.22
C ILE A 142 13.06 1.75 -2.26
N HIS A 143 12.78 0.47 -2.03
CA HIS A 143 13.06 -0.60 -2.98
C HIS A 143 11.77 -0.99 -3.66
N THR A 144 11.58 -0.57 -4.91
CA THR A 144 10.36 -0.88 -5.65
C THR A 144 10.63 -1.28 -7.09
N ASN A 145 10.10 -2.44 -7.47
CA ASN A 145 10.03 -2.87 -8.85
C ASN A 145 8.67 -2.48 -9.43
N ILE A 146 8.69 -1.97 -10.66
CA ILE A 146 7.51 -1.58 -11.42
C ILE A 146 7.40 -2.51 -12.62
N TYR A 147 6.47 -3.45 -12.56
CA TYR A 147 6.20 -4.43 -13.59
C TYR A 147 5.15 -3.91 -14.58
N LEU A 148 5.57 -3.72 -15.82
CA LEU A 148 4.72 -3.27 -16.91
C LEU A 148 4.13 -4.48 -17.62
N LEU A 149 2.80 -4.55 -17.73
CA LEU A 149 2.09 -5.61 -18.45
C LEU A 149 0.93 -5.06 -19.28
N THR A 150 0.14 -5.94 -19.90
CA THR A 150 -1.09 -5.52 -20.57
C THR A 150 -2.17 -6.61 -20.60
N GLY A 151 -3.42 -6.15 -20.74
CA GLY A 151 -4.57 -6.99 -21.02
C GLY A 151 -5.11 -7.72 -19.80
N THR A 152 -4.79 -7.24 -18.60
CA THR A 152 -5.20 -7.85 -17.34
C THR A 152 -6.27 -7.01 -16.64
N VAL A 153 -6.88 -7.60 -15.63
CA VAL A 153 -7.64 -6.90 -14.60
C VAL A 153 -7.09 -7.36 -13.24
N PRO A 154 -6.89 -6.48 -12.25
CA PRO A 154 -7.09 -5.04 -12.31
C PRO A 154 -6.01 -4.40 -13.18
N TYR A 155 -6.22 -3.13 -13.54
CA TYR A 155 -5.30 -2.42 -14.43
C TYR A 155 -4.04 -1.89 -13.74
N ALA A 156 -4.01 -1.84 -12.42
CA ALA A 156 -2.79 -1.77 -11.63
C ALA A 156 -3.12 -2.27 -10.23
N PHE A 157 -2.08 -2.66 -9.51
CA PHE A 157 -2.15 -3.00 -8.10
C PHE A 157 -0.74 -2.92 -7.51
N ALA A 158 -0.67 -2.63 -6.22
CA ALA A 158 0.55 -2.76 -5.46
C ALA A 158 0.53 -4.07 -4.68
N ILE A 159 1.71 -4.65 -4.54
CA ILE A 159 2.04 -5.71 -3.59
C ILE A 159 3.14 -5.16 -2.69
N PRO A 160 3.45 -5.76 -1.52
CA PRO A 160 4.53 -5.26 -0.68
C PRO A 160 5.79 -4.94 -1.49
N ASN A 161 6.16 -3.66 -1.46
CA ASN A 161 7.29 -3.04 -2.15
C ASN A 161 7.23 -2.96 -3.68
N ASP A 162 6.33 -3.64 -4.39
CA ASP A 162 6.29 -3.64 -5.87
C ASP A 162 4.95 -3.19 -6.45
N ILE A 163 4.99 -2.71 -7.69
CA ILE A 163 3.83 -2.19 -8.41
C ILE A 163 3.69 -2.94 -9.73
N VAL A 164 2.47 -3.38 -10.06
CA VAL A 164 2.15 -3.98 -11.36
C VAL A 164 1.16 -3.07 -12.08
N MET A 165 1.43 -2.75 -13.36
CA MET A 165 0.64 -1.76 -14.10
C MET A 165 0.36 -2.18 -15.55
N ASP A 166 -0.91 -2.11 -15.95
CA ASP A 166 -1.37 -2.23 -17.33
C ASP A 166 -1.18 -0.90 -18.07
N VAL A 167 -0.13 -0.85 -18.88
CA VAL A 167 0.28 0.37 -19.60
C VAL A 167 -0.64 0.73 -20.78
N ALA A 168 -1.62 -0.12 -21.11
CA ALA A 168 -2.64 0.15 -22.14
C ALA A 168 -4.03 0.40 -21.55
N SER A 169 -4.13 0.49 -20.22
CA SER A 169 -5.41 0.70 -19.56
C SER A 169 -6.07 2.03 -19.98
N PRO A 170 -7.38 2.01 -20.30
CA PRO A 170 -8.13 3.23 -20.55
C PRO A 170 -8.22 4.14 -19.30
N ASN A 171 -8.07 3.59 -18.08
CA ASN A 171 -8.12 4.38 -16.85
C ASN A 171 -6.98 5.40 -16.74
N PHE A 172 -5.88 5.17 -17.46
CA PHE A 172 -4.72 6.06 -17.50
C PHE A 172 -4.67 6.90 -18.78
N ASN A 173 -5.81 7.03 -19.48
CA ASN A 173 -5.92 7.66 -20.80
C ASN A 173 -4.96 7.11 -21.85
N ARG A 174 -4.35 5.94 -21.59
CA ARG A 174 -3.30 5.35 -22.42
C ARG A 174 -2.10 6.29 -22.63
N ASP A 175 -1.82 7.14 -21.64
CA ASP A 175 -0.75 8.14 -21.70
C ASP A 175 0.40 7.75 -20.75
N PRO A 176 1.62 7.53 -21.26
CA PRO A 176 2.76 7.14 -20.44
C PRO A 176 3.19 8.22 -19.45
N VAL A 177 3.00 9.52 -19.76
CA VAL A 177 3.32 10.60 -18.82
C VAL A 177 2.36 10.59 -17.64
N ARG A 178 1.07 10.38 -17.91
CA ARG A 178 0.06 10.18 -16.86
C ARG A 178 0.35 8.95 -16.01
N ILE A 179 0.78 7.85 -16.62
CA ILE A 179 1.21 6.65 -15.89
C ILE A 179 2.39 6.98 -14.97
N LEU A 180 3.43 7.67 -15.47
CA LEU A 180 4.58 8.07 -14.65
C LEU A 180 4.20 9.01 -13.50
N ASN A 181 3.28 9.95 -13.73
CA ASN A 181 2.74 10.80 -12.66
C ASN A 181 1.97 10.00 -11.59
N ILE A 182 1.18 8.99 -12.00
CA ILE A 182 0.52 8.08 -11.06
C ILE A 182 1.55 7.23 -10.30
N LEU A 183 2.63 6.79 -10.94
CA LEU A 183 3.69 6.05 -10.26
C LEU A 183 4.40 6.90 -9.18
N VAL A 184 4.43 8.23 -9.30
CA VAL A 184 4.90 9.10 -8.20
C VAL A 184 4.01 8.95 -6.95
N HIS A 185 2.69 8.89 -7.14
CA HIS A 185 1.72 8.62 -6.06
C HIS A 185 1.96 7.25 -5.43
N GLU A 186 2.04 6.20 -6.26
CA GLU A 186 2.14 4.82 -5.76
C GLU A 186 3.49 4.52 -5.10
N VAL A 187 4.60 5.08 -5.60
CA VAL A 187 5.92 4.93 -4.98
C VAL A 187 6.01 5.71 -3.67
N PHE A 188 5.32 6.85 -3.54
CA PHE A 188 5.27 7.58 -2.27
C PHE A 188 4.68 6.73 -1.14
N HIS A 189 3.64 5.93 -1.41
CA HIS A 189 3.04 5.02 -0.42
C HIS A 189 4.03 4.03 0.17
N VAL A 190 5.02 3.58 -0.61
CA VAL A 190 6.08 2.69 -0.12
C VAL A 190 6.99 3.40 0.88
N GLY A 191 7.24 4.70 0.70
CA GLY A 191 7.95 5.52 1.69
C GLY A 191 7.09 5.88 2.90
N ASP A 192 5.81 6.22 2.68
CA ASP A 192 4.85 6.60 3.74
C ASP A 192 4.60 5.44 4.73
N ALA A 193 4.67 4.19 4.27
CA ALA A 193 4.58 3.02 5.13
C ALA A 193 5.62 3.03 6.27
N TYR A 194 6.84 3.53 6.02
CA TYR A 194 7.85 3.74 7.07
C TYR A 194 7.42 4.81 8.07
N VAL A 195 6.80 5.90 7.61
CA VAL A 195 6.33 6.98 8.47
C VAL A 195 5.20 6.49 9.38
N ILE A 196 4.23 5.76 8.82
CA ILE A 196 3.08 5.22 9.54
C ILE A 196 3.52 4.41 10.77
N ILE A 197 4.48 3.51 10.62
CA ILE A 197 4.92 2.67 11.74
C ILE A 197 5.71 3.40 12.82
N HIS A 198 6.29 4.55 12.49
CA HIS A 198 7.09 5.39 13.39
C HIS A 198 6.30 6.58 13.95
N ARG A 199 4.98 6.62 13.76
CA ARG A 199 4.15 7.69 14.34
C ARG A 199 4.17 7.66 15.86
N THR A 200 4.22 8.84 16.47
CA THR A 200 4.35 9.01 17.93
C THR A 200 3.06 9.42 18.63
N GLU A 201 1.94 9.55 17.90
CA GLU A 201 0.63 9.81 18.50
C GLU A 201 -0.11 8.53 18.88
N PHE A 202 -0.96 8.63 19.90
CA PHE A 202 -1.90 7.57 20.26
C PHE A 202 -3.09 7.54 19.28
N GLU A 203 -3.49 6.34 18.90
CA GLU A 203 -4.66 6.03 18.09
C GLU A 203 -5.99 6.21 18.84
N LEU A 204 -7.10 6.18 18.11
CA LEU A 204 -8.45 6.35 18.68
C LEU A 204 -9.04 5.06 19.25
N GLU A 205 -8.39 3.92 19.01
CA GLU A 205 -8.90 2.59 19.38
C GLU A 205 -10.27 2.29 18.77
N ASN A 206 -10.51 2.85 17.59
CA ASN A 206 -11.68 2.59 16.78
C ASN A 206 -11.20 2.28 15.38
N GLU A 207 -11.17 0.99 15.04
CA GLU A 207 -10.59 0.46 13.80
C GLU A 207 -11.09 1.23 12.57
N MET A 208 -12.39 1.54 12.50
CA MET A 208 -12.96 2.29 11.38
C MET A 208 -12.53 3.76 11.36
N LEU A 209 -12.46 4.44 12.50
CA LEU A 209 -12.00 5.82 12.54
C LEU A 209 -10.51 5.93 12.21
N ASP A 210 -9.68 5.10 12.84
CA ASP A 210 -8.24 5.03 12.58
C ASP A 210 -8.02 4.77 11.08
N TYR A 211 -8.69 3.77 10.51
CA TYR A 211 -8.67 3.47 9.08
C TYR A 211 -9.02 4.69 8.22
N MET A 212 -10.15 5.35 8.48
CA MET A 212 -10.60 6.45 7.63
C MET A 212 -9.69 7.69 7.73
N ILE A 213 -9.12 7.95 8.91
CA ILE A 213 -8.18 9.05 9.15
C ILE A 213 -6.85 8.76 8.46
N ASP A 214 -6.35 7.53 8.55
CA ASP A 214 -5.13 7.11 7.86
C ASP A 214 -5.28 7.19 6.34
N TYR A 215 -6.42 6.77 5.80
CA TYR A 215 -6.74 6.91 4.37
C TYR A 215 -6.81 8.37 3.94
N LEU A 216 -7.47 9.23 4.73
CA LEU A 216 -7.53 10.66 4.44
C LEU A 216 -6.13 11.26 4.32
N LEU A 217 -5.25 10.94 5.27
CA LEU A 217 -3.90 11.48 5.27
C LEU A 217 -3.03 10.88 4.18
N SER A 218 -2.97 9.56 4.08
CA SER A 218 -2.05 8.85 3.18
C SER A 218 -2.40 9.08 1.71
N GLU A 219 -3.67 8.94 1.30
CA GLU A 219 -4.09 9.26 -0.07
C GLU A 219 -4.01 10.77 -0.36
N GLY A 220 -4.21 11.60 0.66
CA GLY A 220 -4.03 13.05 0.56
C GLY A 220 -2.59 13.45 0.28
N LEU A 221 -1.64 12.91 1.05
CA LEU A 221 -0.21 13.10 0.85
C LEU A 221 0.23 12.61 -0.53
N ALA A 222 -0.08 11.37 -0.87
CA ALA A 222 0.31 10.78 -2.15
C ALA A 222 -0.22 11.60 -3.35
N ASN A 223 -1.49 12.03 -3.28
CA ASN A 223 -2.10 12.87 -4.31
C ASN A 223 -1.46 14.27 -4.38
N TYR A 224 -1.05 14.84 -3.25
CA TYR A 224 -0.33 16.11 -3.22
C TYR A 224 1.12 15.99 -3.72
N VAL A 225 1.81 14.90 -3.41
CA VAL A 225 3.16 14.60 -3.93
C VAL A 225 3.10 14.48 -5.46
N SER A 226 2.13 13.74 -6.01
CA SER A 226 1.99 13.63 -7.47
C SER A 226 1.49 14.92 -8.12
N TYR A 227 0.65 15.71 -7.44
CA TYR A 227 0.22 17.04 -7.88
C TYR A 227 1.39 18.02 -7.99
N THR A 228 2.33 17.99 -7.06
CA THR A 228 3.50 18.88 -7.08
C THR A 228 4.61 18.37 -8.02
N ALA A 229 4.50 17.15 -8.55
CA ALA A 229 5.44 16.57 -9.52
C ALA A 229 5.14 16.94 -10.98
N GLN A 230 4.24 17.90 -11.23
CA GLN A 230 3.78 18.27 -12.57
C GLN A 230 4.90 18.79 -13.49
N ASP A 231 5.94 19.40 -12.94
CA ASP A 231 7.10 19.86 -13.71
C ASP A 231 7.97 18.68 -14.22
N ILE A 232 7.83 17.51 -13.60
CA ILE A 232 8.51 16.27 -14.00
C ILE A 232 7.60 15.50 -14.97
N TYR A 233 6.35 15.27 -14.57
CA TYR A 233 5.35 14.51 -15.32
C TYR A 233 4.00 15.25 -15.35
N PRO A 234 3.77 16.10 -16.37
CA PRO A 234 2.55 16.88 -16.50
C PRO A 234 1.29 16.02 -16.65
N ASN A 235 0.26 16.36 -15.89
CA ASN A 235 -1.04 15.68 -15.84
C ASN A 235 -2.16 16.68 -15.46
N HIS A 236 -2.19 17.86 -16.10
CA HIS A 236 -3.11 18.96 -15.80
C HIS A 236 -4.61 18.65 -15.98
N LYS A 237 -4.94 17.52 -16.61
CA LYS A 237 -6.33 17.07 -16.85
C LYS A 237 -6.73 15.91 -15.95
N PHE A 238 -6.02 15.71 -14.85
CA PHE A 238 -6.41 14.74 -13.84
C PHE A 238 -7.51 15.33 -12.96
N ASP A 239 -8.61 14.59 -12.81
CA ASP A 239 -9.81 15.09 -12.14
C ASP A 239 -9.51 15.55 -10.70
N ASP A 240 -8.66 14.83 -9.98
CA ASP A 240 -8.32 15.19 -8.60
C ASP A 240 -7.62 16.54 -8.49
N TYR A 241 -6.76 16.87 -9.46
CA TYR A 241 -6.02 18.13 -9.47
C TYR A 241 -6.94 19.29 -9.82
N LEU A 242 -7.85 19.08 -10.80
CA LEU A 242 -8.88 20.05 -11.13
C LEU A 242 -9.84 20.30 -9.95
N MET A 243 -10.16 19.26 -9.19
CA MET A 243 -10.98 19.39 -7.97
C MET A 243 -10.23 20.07 -6.83
N LEU A 244 -8.93 19.82 -6.67
CA LEU A 244 -8.07 20.45 -5.67
C LEU A 244 -7.93 21.96 -5.89
N GLU A 245 -7.89 22.39 -7.16
CA GLU A 245 -7.81 23.80 -7.55
C GLU A 245 -9.16 24.53 -7.50
N ASN A 246 -10.26 23.81 -7.26
CA ASN A 246 -11.61 24.37 -7.21
C ASN A 246 -12.14 24.44 -5.76
N GLU A 247 -12.22 25.63 -5.19
CA GLU A 247 -12.66 25.83 -3.78
C GLU A 247 -14.03 25.19 -3.47
N LYS A 248 -15.00 25.29 -4.39
CA LYS A 248 -16.32 24.68 -4.20
C LYS A 248 -16.24 23.15 -4.13
N SER A 249 -15.38 22.56 -4.96
CA SER A 249 -15.12 21.12 -4.93
C SER A 249 -14.43 20.72 -3.64
N VAL A 250 -13.38 21.44 -3.23
CA VAL A 250 -12.68 21.23 -1.95
C VAL A 250 -13.67 21.25 -0.78
N LYS A 251 -14.51 22.29 -0.66
CA LYS A 251 -15.55 22.39 0.38
C LYS A 251 -16.48 21.18 0.41
N LYS A 252 -16.91 20.71 -0.78
CA LYS A 252 -17.74 19.52 -0.90
C LYS A 252 -17.02 18.27 -0.38
N HIS A 253 -15.74 18.08 -0.69
CA HIS A 253 -14.99 16.90 -0.24
C HIS A 253 -14.66 16.95 1.26
N LEU A 254 -14.33 18.12 1.82
CA LEU A 254 -14.20 18.31 3.27
C LEU A 254 -15.51 17.96 4.00
N ALA A 255 -16.65 18.45 3.49
CA ALA A 255 -17.96 18.11 4.05
C ALA A 255 -18.29 16.61 3.95
N ASN A 256 -17.89 15.95 2.86
CA ASN A 256 -18.04 14.51 2.70
C ASN A 256 -17.21 13.73 3.74
N VAL A 257 -15.97 14.15 3.99
CA VAL A 257 -15.12 13.55 5.04
C VAL A 257 -15.75 13.74 6.42
N ASN A 258 -16.19 14.95 6.76
CA ASN A 258 -16.89 15.21 8.02
C ASN A 258 -18.19 14.40 8.18
N SER A 259 -18.91 14.15 7.07
CA SER A 259 -20.09 13.28 7.05
C SER A 259 -19.75 11.81 7.33
N LEU A 260 -18.59 11.32 6.88
CA LEU A 260 -18.10 9.98 7.23
C LEU A 260 -17.71 9.92 8.70
N PHE A 261 -16.92 10.90 9.16
CA PHE A 261 -16.42 10.98 10.53
C PHE A 261 -17.54 11.06 11.58
N SER A 262 -18.54 11.90 11.35
CA SER A 262 -19.71 12.03 12.25
C SER A 262 -20.57 10.77 12.35
N LYS A 263 -20.49 9.86 11.37
CA LYS A 263 -21.25 8.61 11.36
C LYS A 263 -20.49 7.45 11.97
N ALA A 264 -19.18 7.57 12.14
CA ALA A 264 -18.36 6.53 12.74
C ALA A 264 -18.85 6.21 14.16
N GLY A 265 -19.03 4.93 14.47
CA GLY A 265 -19.60 4.46 15.74
C GLY A 265 -21.13 4.47 15.85
N SER A 266 -21.86 5.12 14.92
CA SER A 266 -23.34 5.12 14.90
C SER A 266 -23.94 4.21 13.81
N VAL A 267 -23.10 3.70 12.92
CA VAL A 267 -23.50 2.87 11.77
C VAL A 267 -22.74 1.53 11.86
N PRO A 268 -23.38 0.39 11.50
CA PRO A 268 -22.69 -0.90 11.50
C PRO A 268 -21.41 -0.88 10.67
N GLN A 269 -20.35 -1.55 11.16
CA GLN A 269 -19.01 -1.54 10.57
C GLN A 269 -19.01 -1.80 9.06
N LYS A 270 -19.66 -2.89 8.62
CA LYS A 270 -19.76 -3.24 7.19
C LYS A 270 -20.31 -2.09 6.33
N LYS A 271 -21.36 -1.42 6.81
CA LYS A 271 -21.98 -0.29 6.11
C LYS A 271 -21.06 0.94 6.14
N MET A 272 -20.32 1.15 7.23
CA MET A 272 -19.30 2.20 7.28
C MET A 272 -18.16 1.95 6.28
N THR A 273 -17.70 0.71 6.13
CA THR A 273 -16.71 0.34 5.11
C THR A 273 -17.22 0.63 3.70
N GLU A 274 -18.45 0.25 3.38
CA GLU A 274 -19.08 0.54 2.08
C GLU A 274 -19.19 2.06 1.82
N MET A 275 -19.59 2.83 2.83
CA MET A 275 -19.71 4.29 2.73
C MET A 275 -18.35 4.98 2.60
N SER A 276 -17.37 4.58 3.39
CA SER A 276 -15.99 5.07 3.31
C SER A 276 -15.42 4.82 1.92
N TRP A 277 -15.64 3.62 1.36
CA TRP A 277 -15.24 3.31 -0.01
C TRP A 277 -15.97 4.15 -1.05
N GLU A 278 -17.29 4.28 -0.98
CA GLU A 278 -18.04 5.06 -1.97
C GLU A 278 -17.67 6.55 -1.92
N ILE A 279 -17.64 7.14 -0.72
CA ILE A 279 -17.49 8.59 -0.54
C ILE A 279 -16.01 8.99 -0.53
N GLY A 280 -15.21 8.32 0.29
CA GLY A 280 -13.79 8.59 0.47
C GLY A 280 -12.98 8.24 -0.78
N VAL A 281 -13.21 7.04 -1.32
CA VAL A 281 -12.42 6.49 -2.42
C VAL A 281 -13.03 6.77 -3.79
N GLN A 282 -14.25 6.29 -4.07
CA GLN A 282 -14.82 6.38 -5.43
C GLN A 282 -15.18 7.81 -5.81
N LYS A 283 -15.72 8.58 -4.85
CA LYS A 283 -15.97 10.03 -5.01
C LYS A 283 -14.77 10.89 -4.63
N ARG A 284 -13.58 10.29 -4.45
CA ARG A 284 -12.29 10.98 -4.27
C ARG A 284 -12.20 11.92 -3.06
N ALA A 285 -13.09 11.80 -2.05
CA ALA A 285 -13.07 12.72 -0.92
C ALA A 285 -11.77 12.65 -0.10
N TYR A 286 -11.18 11.47 0.11
CA TYR A 286 -9.89 11.35 0.81
C TYR A 286 -8.75 12.02 0.03
N TYR A 287 -8.69 11.80 -1.28
CA TYR A 287 -7.68 12.39 -2.17
C TYR A 287 -7.72 13.91 -2.19
N VAL A 288 -8.90 14.49 -2.42
CA VAL A 288 -9.03 15.94 -2.58
C VAL A 288 -8.96 16.67 -1.25
N ALA A 289 -9.71 16.20 -0.23
CA ALA A 289 -9.71 16.83 1.08
C ALA A 289 -8.35 16.67 1.77
N GLY A 290 -7.78 15.46 1.73
CA GLY A 290 -6.46 15.17 2.31
C GLY A 290 -5.36 15.96 1.62
N ALA A 291 -5.33 16.00 0.29
CA ALA A 291 -4.35 16.81 -0.46
C ALA A 291 -4.47 18.30 -0.12
N PHE A 292 -5.71 18.80 0.00
CA PHE A 292 -5.93 20.19 0.40
C PHE A 292 -5.42 20.46 1.83
N MET A 293 -5.61 19.53 2.77
CA MET A 293 -5.10 19.67 4.13
C MET A 293 -3.58 19.80 4.16
N VAL A 294 -2.88 18.86 3.53
CA VAL A 294 -1.40 18.83 3.56
C VAL A 294 -0.80 19.95 2.72
N LYS A 295 -1.42 20.31 1.58
CA LYS A 295 -1.07 21.49 0.78
C LYS A 295 -1.16 22.77 1.60
N THR A 296 -2.24 22.93 2.38
CA THR A 296 -2.44 24.11 3.22
C THR A 296 -1.35 24.25 4.28
N ILE A 297 -0.95 23.15 4.91
CA ILE A 297 0.14 23.14 5.90
C ILE A 297 1.47 23.46 5.22
N ASP A 298 1.77 22.79 4.10
CA ASP A 298 3.01 22.95 3.35
C ASP A 298 3.20 24.40 2.86
N GLU A 299 2.17 24.99 2.26
CA GLU A 299 2.24 26.36 1.72
C GLU A 299 2.31 27.44 2.83
N LYS A 300 1.65 27.22 3.97
CA LYS A 300 1.57 28.24 5.03
C LYS A 300 2.68 28.12 6.06
N LEU A 301 3.13 26.90 6.38
CA LEU A 301 4.08 26.61 7.45
C LEU A 301 5.38 25.96 6.95
N GLY A 302 5.45 25.60 5.67
CA GLY A 302 6.61 24.97 5.06
C GLY A 302 6.65 23.45 5.21
N ARG A 303 7.42 22.81 4.32
CA ARG A 303 7.54 21.34 4.21
C ARG A 303 8.02 20.66 5.49
N ASP A 304 8.99 21.24 6.17
CA ASP A 304 9.52 20.67 7.42
C ASP A 304 8.44 20.60 8.51
N SER A 305 7.56 21.61 8.57
CA SER A 305 6.42 21.61 9.50
C SER A 305 5.41 20.52 9.16
N LEU A 306 5.13 20.30 7.88
CA LEU A 306 4.29 19.18 7.42
C LEU A 306 4.92 17.84 7.79
N ILE A 307 6.21 17.63 7.49
CA ILE A 307 6.93 16.38 7.79
C ILE A 307 6.93 16.10 9.31
N ASN A 308 7.15 17.11 10.13
CA ASN A 308 7.09 16.95 11.59
C ASN A 308 5.68 16.57 12.05
N ALA A 309 4.63 17.13 11.45
CA ALA A 309 3.25 16.80 11.79
C ALA A 309 2.89 15.35 11.43
N ILE A 310 3.28 14.87 10.24
CA ILE A 310 3.00 13.49 9.79
C ILE A 310 3.77 12.44 10.61
N CYS A 311 4.98 12.76 11.10
CA CYS A 311 5.74 11.92 12.04
C CYS A 311 5.08 11.82 13.42
N VAL A 312 4.34 12.85 13.84
CA VAL A 312 3.51 12.73 15.04
C VAL A 312 2.32 11.84 14.72
N GLY A 313 1.55 12.23 13.70
CA GLY A 313 0.48 11.43 13.11
C GLY A 313 -0.73 12.26 12.66
N PRO A 314 -1.76 11.60 12.11
CA PRO A 314 -2.86 12.28 11.46
C PRO A 314 -3.71 13.19 12.34
N LYS A 315 -3.87 12.92 13.64
CA LYS A 315 -4.60 13.84 14.52
C LYS A 315 -3.84 15.16 14.66
N LYS A 316 -2.52 15.10 14.80
CA LYS A 316 -1.67 16.31 14.83
C LYS A 316 -1.79 17.09 13.53
N VAL A 317 -1.82 16.41 12.38
CA VAL A 317 -2.02 17.03 11.06
C VAL A 317 -3.38 17.74 10.99
N ILE A 318 -4.48 17.08 11.38
CA ILE A 318 -5.82 17.68 11.40
C ILE A 318 -5.85 18.93 12.28
N HIS A 319 -5.27 18.84 13.49
CA HIS A 319 -5.26 19.95 14.43
C HIS A 319 -4.50 21.18 13.88
N ILE A 320 -3.31 20.96 13.29
CA ILE A 320 -2.54 22.04 12.66
C ILE A 320 -3.33 22.61 11.49
N TYR A 321 -3.85 21.77 10.59
CA TYR A 321 -4.66 22.22 9.46
C TYR A 321 -5.84 23.10 9.90
N ASN A 322 -6.62 22.65 10.89
CA ASN A 322 -7.77 23.37 11.40
C ASN A 322 -7.41 24.75 11.98
N SER A 323 -6.20 24.92 12.52
CA SER A 323 -5.72 26.22 13.01
C SER A 323 -5.42 27.22 11.89
N LEU A 324 -5.29 26.74 10.65
CA LEU A 324 -4.89 27.53 9.48
C LEU A 324 -6.06 27.93 8.58
N VAL A 325 -7.27 27.44 8.85
CA VAL A 325 -8.44 27.61 7.97
C VAL A 325 -9.66 28.15 8.70
N THR A 326 -10.61 28.68 7.92
CA THR A 326 -11.91 29.13 8.42
C THR A 326 -12.78 27.96 8.86
N ASP A 327 -13.78 28.22 9.70
CA ASP A 327 -14.63 27.17 10.29
C ASP A 327 -15.35 26.30 9.25
N ASP A 328 -15.74 26.87 8.10
CA ASP A 328 -16.41 26.15 7.00
C ASP A 328 -15.48 25.20 6.23
N MET A 329 -14.17 25.27 6.49
CA MET A 329 -13.14 24.44 5.87
C MET A 329 -12.54 23.41 6.84
N LYS A 330 -12.95 23.40 8.12
CA LYS A 330 -12.36 22.51 9.12
C LYS A 330 -12.77 21.05 8.92
N ILE A 331 -11.87 20.15 9.32
CA ILE A 331 -12.15 18.73 9.50
C ILE A 331 -12.50 18.45 10.96
N MET A 332 -13.44 17.53 11.19
CA MET A 332 -13.84 17.10 12.53
C MET A 332 -12.63 16.52 13.29
N GLU A 333 -12.43 16.98 14.54
CA GLU A 333 -11.41 16.46 15.44
C GLU A 333 -11.96 15.38 16.39
N PHE A 334 -11.07 14.54 16.88
CA PHE A 334 -11.39 13.40 17.73
C PHE A 334 -10.62 13.44 19.04
N LYS A 335 -11.32 13.18 20.14
CA LYS A 335 -10.71 12.99 21.46
C LYS A 335 -10.11 11.58 21.54
N LEU A 336 -9.00 11.46 22.25
CA LEU A 336 -8.46 10.15 22.63
C LEU A 336 -9.42 9.45 23.59
N PRO A 337 -9.36 8.10 23.70
CA PRO A 337 -9.99 7.40 24.80
C PRO A 337 -9.50 7.93 26.15
N GLU A 338 -10.34 7.87 27.18
CA GLU A 338 -9.99 8.36 28.53
C GLU A 338 -8.81 7.60 29.15
N LYS A 339 -8.68 6.31 28.77
CA LYS A 339 -7.58 5.45 29.15
C LYS A 339 -6.81 5.05 27.89
N ILE A 340 -5.49 5.20 27.93
CA ILE A 340 -4.59 4.68 26.90
C ILE A 340 -4.29 3.21 27.21
N SER A 341 -4.53 2.31 26.26
CA SER A 341 -4.32 0.88 26.44
C SER A 341 -2.84 0.51 26.51
N SER A 342 -2.57 -0.68 27.03
CA SER A 342 -1.20 -1.22 27.07
C SER A 342 -0.66 -1.47 25.66
N TYR A 343 -1.51 -1.83 24.69
CA TYR A 343 -1.11 -1.96 23.29
C TYR A 343 -0.59 -0.63 22.71
N GLN A 344 -1.30 0.47 22.95
CA GLN A 344 -0.87 1.78 22.45
C GLN A 344 0.47 2.23 23.05
N LYS A 345 0.66 2.03 24.37
CA LYS A 345 1.93 2.33 25.04
C LYS A 345 3.05 1.43 24.53
N MET A 346 2.78 0.13 24.36
CA MET A 346 3.73 -0.85 23.81
C MET A 346 4.20 -0.42 22.41
N ARG A 347 3.26 -0.01 21.54
CA ARG A 347 3.57 0.48 20.19
C ARG A 347 4.47 1.71 20.24
N ILE A 348 4.15 2.70 21.09
CA ILE A 348 4.98 3.91 21.27
C ILE A 348 6.36 3.56 21.82
N ALA A 349 6.45 2.61 22.76
CA ALA A 349 7.73 2.14 23.30
C ALA A 349 8.63 1.54 22.22
N LEU A 350 8.07 0.76 21.28
CA LEU A 350 8.82 0.25 20.11
C LEU A 350 9.34 1.39 19.24
N VAL A 351 8.49 2.37 18.88
CA VAL A 351 8.92 3.56 18.10
C VAL A 351 10.06 4.32 18.78
N GLN A 352 10.03 4.39 20.12
CA GLN A 352 11.05 5.05 20.93
C GLN A 352 12.28 4.18 21.21
N LYS A 353 12.23 2.90 20.81
CA LYS A 353 13.23 1.86 21.15
C LYS A 353 13.42 1.70 22.67
N ASP A 354 12.37 1.96 23.42
CA ASP A 354 12.28 1.70 24.86
C ASP A 354 11.82 0.26 25.09
N TYR A 355 12.75 -0.68 24.94
CA TYR A 355 12.45 -2.10 25.12
C TYR A 355 12.11 -2.46 26.57
N GLN A 356 12.45 -1.60 27.54
CA GLN A 356 12.05 -1.82 28.93
C GLN A 356 10.54 -1.58 29.08
N GLU A 357 10.06 -0.41 28.61
CA GLU A 357 8.63 -0.10 28.63
C GLU A 357 7.84 -1.06 27.75
N PHE A 358 8.37 -1.43 26.57
CA PHE A 358 7.77 -2.46 25.71
C PHE A 358 7.47 -3.75 26.48
N ASN A 359 8.45 -4.27 27.24
CA ASN A 359 8.28 -5.51 28.00
C ASN A 359 7.29 -5.34 29.16
N ILE A 360 7.25 -4.19 29.83
CA ILE A 360 6.27 -3.90 30.87
C ILE A 360 4.85 -3.96 30.30
N GLN A 361 4.64 -3.30 29.16
CA GLN A 361 3.33 -3.26 28.51
C GLN A 361 2.94 -4.62 27.90
N LYS A 362 3.91 -5.39 27.40
CA LYS A 362 3.72 -6.78 26.97
C LYS A 362 3.15 -7.64 28.10
N GLU A 363 3.77 -7.59 29.28
CA GLU A 363 3.31 -8.35 30.45
C GLU A 363 1.92 -7.90 30.93
N GLU A 364 1.64 -6.58 30.91
CA GLU A 364 0.32 -6.05 31.26
C GLU A 364 -0.78 -6.58 30.32
N LEU A 365 -0.51 -6.65 29.01
CA LEU A 365 -1.42 -7.22 28.02
C LEU A 365 -1.70 -8.71 28.27
N LEU A 366 -0.66 -9.49 28.57
CA LEU A 366 -0.79 -10.93 28.85
C LEU A 366 -1.62 -11.18 30.11
N GLN A 367 -1.46 -10.36 31.15
CA GLN A 367 -2.21 -10.48 32.41
C GLN A 367 -3.67 -10.03 32.27
N ASN A 368 -3.93 -8.98 31.49
CA ASN A 368 -5.25 -8.35 31.36
C ASN A 368 -6.02 -8.75 30.10
N LYS A 369 -5.66 -9.88 29.48
CA LYS A 369 -6.22 -10.40 28.23
C LYS A 369 -7.75 -10.30 28.12
N ALA A 370 -8.50 -10.49 29.21
CA ALA A 370 -9.96 -10.45 29.20
C ALA A 370 -10.58 -9.05 28.98
N ASN A 371 -9.81 -7.97 29.13
CA ASN A 371 -10.33 -6.60 29.13
C ASN A 371 -10.18 -5.86 27.78
N GLU A 372 -9.45 -6.40 26.81
CA GLU A 372 -9.09 -5.69 25.56
C GLU A 372 -9.20 -6.58 24.29
N ILE A 373 -10.29 -7.31 24.07
CA ILE A 373 -10.33 -8.26 22.93
C ILE A 373 -11.66 -8.29 22.18
N ASP A 374 -11.65 -7.59 21.03
CA ASP A 374 -12.30 -8.03 19.79
C ASP A 374 -11.38 -7.76 18.56
N TYR A 375 -10.52 -6.74 18.61
CA TYR A 375 -9.68 -6.30 17.48
C TYR A 375 -8.15 -6.34 17.72
N LEU A 376 -7.69 -6.68 18.94
CA LEU A 376 -6.27 -6.63 19.31
C LEU A 376 -5.39 -7.55 18.45
N GLU A 377 -5.85 -8.77 18.13
CA GLU A 377 -5.12 -9.70 17.24
C GLU A 377 -4.86 -9.05 15.87
N SER A 378 -5.86 -8.36 15.32
CA SER A 378 -5.79 -7.69 14.02
C SER A 378 -4.79 -6.53 14.06
N ARG A 379 -4.83 -5.71 15.12
CA ARG A 379 -3.95 -4.54 15.26
C ARG A 379 -2.49 -4.92 15.42
N ILE A 380 -2.19 -5.91 16.26
CA ILE A 380 -0.82 -6.43 16.40
C ILE A 380 -0.33 -6.98 15.06
N ASN A 381 -1.17 -7.77 14.37
CA ASN A 381 -0.83 -8.31 13.04
C ASN A 381 -0.56 -7.22 12.01
N GLU A 382 -1.40 -6.19 11.94
CA GLU A 382 -1.26 -5.08 11.01
C GLU A 382 0.04 -4.32 11.27
N TYR A 383 0.31 -3.95 12.53
CA TYR A 383 1.51 -3.22 12.89
C TYR A 383 2.79 -4.03 12.64
N ALA A 384 2.81 -5.30 13.07
CA ALA A 384 3.91 -6.22 12.82
C ALA A 384 4.14 -6.44 11.32
N TYR A 385 3.07 -6.49 10.53
CA TYR A 385 3.17 -6.62 9.07
C TYR A 385 3.97 -5.47 8.46
N TYR A 386 3.65 -4.22 8.82
CA TYR A 386 4.39 -3.08 8.28
C TYR A 386 5.85 -3.07 8.76
N LEU A 387 6.08 -3.43 10.03
CA LEU A 387 7.44 -3.55 10.59
C LEU A 387 8.28 -4.61 9.86
N MET A 388 7.70 -5.67 9.29
CA MET A 388 8.47 -6.70 8.55
C MET A 388 9.32 -6.14 7.40
N ASN A 389 8.98 -4.97 6.86
CA ASN A 389 9.74 -4.35 5.78
C ASN A 389 10.95 -3.54 6.28
N TYR A 390 10.96 -3.11 7.55
CA TYR A 390 11.94 -2.16 8.07
C TYR A 390 12.65 -2.65 9.34
N GLU A 391 11.92 -3.27 10.26
CA GLU A 391 12.34 -3.68 11.59
C GLU A 391 11.89 -5.13 11.87
N LYS A 392 12.46 -6.08 11.11
CA LYS A 392 12.06 -7.50 11.12
C LYS A 392 12.09 -8.15 12.51
N ASN A 393 13.02 -7.75 13.37
CA ASN A 393 13.12 -8.33 14.72
C ASN A 393 11.96 -7.88 15.61
N ASP A 394 11.60 -6.60 15.59
CA ASP A 394 10.47 -6.06 16.36
C ASP A 394 9.15 -6.64 15.85
N ALA A 395 9.01 -6.78 14.53
CA ALA A 395 7.89 -7.48 13.91
C ALA A 395 7.76 -8.94 14.40
N LEU A 396 8.89 -9.67 14.45
CA LEU A 396 8.89 -11.06 14.91
C LEU A 396 8.48 -11.18 16.38
N GLU A 397 8.94 -10.28 17.25
CA GLU A 397 8.52 -10.24 18.66
C GLU A 397 7.02 -9.95 18.81
N LEU A 398 6.47 -9.05 17.99
CA LEU A 398 5.01 -8.82 17.97
C LEU A 398 4.22 -10.04 17.49
N TYR A 399 4.70 -10.78 16.48
CA TYR A 399 4.01 -12.00 16.05
C TYR A 399 4.07 -13.11 17.11
N LYS A 400 5.18 -13.25 17.84
CA LYS A 400 5.27 -14.17 18.99
C LYS A 400 4.27 -13.76 20.07
N LEU A 401 4.24 -12.48 20.45
CA LEU A 401 3.25 -11.94 21.39
C LEU A 401 1.82 -12.23 20.91
N ASN A 402 1.54 -12.09 19.61
CA ASN A 402 0.21 -12.36 19.09
C ASN A 402 -0.20 -13.83 19.26
N VAL A 403 0.73 -14.78 19.11
CA VAL A 403 0.48 -16.20 19.39
C VAL A 403 0.31 -16.45 20.90
N GLU A 404 1.09 -15.79 21.76
CA GLU A 404 0.91 -15.87 23.23
C GLU A 404 -0.48 -15.36 23.67
N LEU A 405 -0.91 -14.23 23.09
CA LEU A 405 -2.23 -13.64 23.34
C LEU A 405 -3.35 -14.46 22.68
N PHE A 406 -3.13 -15.09 21.54
CA PHE A 406 -4.16 -15.80 20.77
C PHE A 406 -3.70 -17.21 20.36
N PRO A 407 -3.45 -18.12 21.32
CA PRO A 407 -2.83 -19.42 21.02
C PRO A 407 -3.70 -20.33 20.15
N ASN A 408 -5.01 -20.11 20.13
CA ASN A 408 -5.98 -20.86 19.32
C ASN A 408 -6.34 -20.14 18.00
N SER A 409 -5.65 -19.05 17.64
CA SER A 409 -5.86 -18.39 16.35
C SER A 409 -4.96 -18.98 15.28
N ALA A 410 -5.58 -19.70 14.33
CA ALA A 410 -4.87 -20.19 13.14
C ALA A 410 -4.23 -19.04 12.33
N ASN A 411 -4.81 -17.84 12.38
CA ASN A 411 -4.26 -16.66 11.71
C ASN A 411 -3.00 -16.15 12.42
N ALA A 412 -2.96 -16.10 13.76
CA ALA A 412 -1.76 -15.72 14.49
C ALA A 412 -0.58 -16.67 14.19
N HIS A 413 -0.81 -17.98 14.24
CA HIS A 413 0.20 -19.00 13.89
C HIS A 413 0.67 -18.89 12.43
N TYR A 414 -0.25 -18.66 11.48
CA TYR A 414 0.11 -18.45 10.07
C TYR A 414 1.04 -17.23 9.90
N ARG A 415 0.73 -16.12 10.59
CA ARG A 415 1.51 -14.88 10.49
C ARG A 415 2.90 -15.04 11.12
N LEU A 416 3.01 -15.74 12.24
CA LEU A 416 4.29 -16.09 12.85
C LEU A 416 5.13 -16.98 11.91
N GLY A 417 4.52 -17.98 11.26
CA GLY A 417 5.20 -18.80 10.25
C GLY A 417 5.75 -17.99 9.07
N ASP A 418 4.97 -17.04 8.56
CA ASP A 418 5.42 -16.12 7.50
C ASP A 418 6.57 -15.22 7.97
N ALA A 419 6.52 -14.72 9.21
CA ALA A 419 7.58 -13.93 9.79
C ALA A 419 8.88 -14.73 9.91
N TYR A 420 8.82 -15.97 10.41
CA TYR A 420 9.97 -16.86 10.50
C TYR A 420 10.61 -17.15 9.14
N LEU A 421 9.81 -17.36 8.08
CA LEU A 421 10.35 -17.51 6.72
C LEU A 421 11.09 -16.25 6.25
N LYS A 422 10.57 -15.07 6.56
CA LYS A 422 11.19 -13.78 6.17
C LYS A 422 12.44 -13.44 6.97
N THR A 423 12.67 -14.13 8.08
CA THR A 423 13.87 -14.05 8.92
C THR A 423 14.72 -15.33 8.83
N ASP A 424 14.58 -16.11 7.76
CA ASP A 424 15.38 -17.31 7.44
C ASP A 424 15.36 -18.41 8.52
N ASN A 425 14.29 -18.49 9.32
CA ASN A 425 14.10 -19.51 10.35
C ASN A 425 13.10 -20.58 9.87
N LYS A 426 13.56 -21.45 8.97
CA LYS A 426 12.70 -22.40 8.23
C LYS A 426 12.04 -23.42 9.16
N GLU A 427 12.76 -23.92 10.15
CA GLU A 427 12.27 -24.94 11.08
C GLU A 427 11.09 -24.40 11.90
N MET A 428 11.25 -23.21 12.51
CA MET A 428 10.18 -22.57 13.28
C MET A 428 8.99 -22.17 12.41
N ALA A 429 9.23 -21.82 11.14
CA ALA A 429 8.16 -21.56 10.20
C ALA A 429 7.31 -22.81 9.94
N ILE A 430 7.94 -23.98 9.74
CA ILE A 430 7.25 -25.26 9.55
C ILE A 430 6.35 -25.56 10.75
N GLU A 431 6.89 -25.50 11.97
CA GLU A 431 6.13 -25.73 13.21
C GLU A 431 4.90 -24.80 13.31
N SER A 432 5.09 -23.51 13.01
CA SER A 432 3.99 -22.53 13.04
C SER A 432 2.91 -22.81 12.00
N PHE A 433 3.28 -23.24 10.78
CA PHE A 433 2.31 -23.61 9.75
C PHE A 433 1.61 -24.94 10.05
N GLU A 434 2.28 -25.89 10.69
CA GLU A 434 1.68 -27.14 11.18
C GLU A 434 0.62 -26.84 12.23
N HIS A 435 0.91 -26.02 13.24
CA HIS A 435 -0.09 -25.57 14.21
C HIS A 435 -1.26 -24.81 13.57
N CYS A 436 -0.99 -23.96 12.56
CA CYS A 436 -2.06 -23.33 11.78
C CYS A 436 -3.01 -24.37 11.16
N LEU A 437 -2.47 -25.49 10.63
CA LEU A 437 -3.26 -26.56 10.04
C LEU A 437 -3.95 -27.46 11.06
N GLU A 438 -3.39 -27.64 12.25
CA GLU A 438 -4.08 -28.33 13.36
C GLU A 438 -5.35 -27.55 13.77
N LEU A 439 -5.24 -26.23 13.88
CA LEU A 439 -6.36 -25.35 14.22
C LEU A 439 -7.33 -25.16 13.04
N LYS A 440 -6.81 -25.12 11.81
CA LYS A 440 -7.58 -24.91 10.57
C LYS A 440 -7.10 -25.84 9.43
N PRO A 441 -7.59 -27.10 9.40
CA PRO A 441 -7.14 -28.10 8.44
C PRO A 441 -7.43 -27.79 6.97
N ASP A 442 -8.32 -26.85 6.67
CA ASP A 442 -8.70 -26.43 5.33
C ASP A 442 -7.89 -25.22 4.81
N SER A 443 -6.90 -24.73 5.58
CA SER A 443 -6.04 -23.62 5.16
C SER A 443 -5.15 -24.01 3.97
N GLN A 444 -5.64 -23.78 2.76
CA GLN A 444 -4.95 -24.10 1.52
C GLN A 444 -3.57 -23.44 1.41
N ARG A 445 -3.44 -22.21 1.91
CA ARG A 445 -2.16 -21.47 1.89
C ARG A 445 -1.09 -22.11 2.74
N ALA A 446 -1.44 -22.52 3.95
CA ALA A 446 -0.48 -23.19 4.84
C ALA A 446 -0.01 -24.52 4.23
N LYS A 447 -0.92 -25.29 3.62
CA LYS A 447 -0.58 -26.53 2.89
C LYS A 447 0.40 -26.29 1.75
N GLU A 448 0.16 -25.26 0.93
CA GLU A 448 1.02 -24.91 -0.21
C GLU A 448 2.42 -24.50 0.25
N ILE A 449 2.52 -23.72 1.34
CA ILE A 449 3.80 -23.31 1.90
C ILE A 449 4.56 -24.53 2.45
N LEU A 450 3.94 -25.37 3.27
CA LEU A 450 4.60 -26.57 3.81
C LEU A 450 5.09 -27.50 2.71
N LEU A 451 4.27 -27.75 1.68
CA LEU A 451 4.65 -28.56 0.52
C LEU A 451 5.87 -27.98 -0.22
N ARG A 452 5.99 -26.65 -0.22
CA ARG A 452 7.13 -25.96 -0.81
C ARG A 452 8.38 -26.09 0.06
N LEU A 453 8.23 -26.02 1.38
CA LEU A 453 9.35 -26.11 2.33
C LEU A 453 9.85 -27.55 2.51
N SER A 454 9.02 -28.56 2.25
CA SER A 454 9.38 -29.98 2.28
C SER A 454 10.15 -30.45 1.03
N LYS A 455 10.27 -29.60 0.02
CA LYS A 455 11.11 -29.81 -1.17
C LYS A 455 12.44 -29.12 -0.98
#